data_AF-A0A1F7ZZG4-F1
#
_entry.id   AF-A0A1F7ZZG4-F1
#
_cell.length_a   1.000
_cell.length_b   1.000
_cell.length_c   1.000
_cell.angle_alpha   90.00
_cell.angle_beta   90.00
_cell.angle_gamma   90.00
#
_symmetry.space_group_name_H-M   'P 1'
#
loop_
_entity.id
_entity.type
_entity.pdbx_description
1 polymer ?
#
loop_
_entity_poly.entity_id
_entity_poly.type
_entity_poly.pdbx_seq_one_letter_code
_entity_poly.pdbx_strand_id
1 'polypeptide(L)'
;MANFIHFWLSFSLLITLSLQQNAPLVFRDSESPEIAGKRLLEGFLLLDCFPRRTAAFAEFAVETDDDTSVVSMERFRYLLKSIHCTNTSLAVNFKNQKSFEYTKRAWKWVNEIERNTLIVVAGTGQCGWNTHRVPFAVSKIEFDDHTKTAKLQARRSEWKDVFHSFELSVGRVANKVAHDTCEAPQHTKRKEHEKTLSMSFDHPWNLPKKDFSTPEDSFSLILSCDQCGTKGSFELGFYLRNEKHIPKAATFTLTPHGVSARIGPKLTLSGDFTEEYSQQFDLAKIPIYGYSIPGVLDLGPEIVFSLGFSVGPVSGSASVSSGINISLLDSAELKIDLLSPHVVHSGWTPQVRTEPVKVDAQIEAGVNIHAKAAIQLAAEALGHGFAAGVNLKPVLGATLSLSESTAGVCANDEKHHLFGVSVAPSAGVSLNAEITRASDKGNPLAKLTIADLKEAIPKACVGFGPVVANSSLPAKRDSSGKASSQADADSLSTASSPHVHHRHHRRHHHGRRH
;
A
#
# COMPACT_ATOMS: atom_id res chain seq x y z
N MET A 1 -83.04 -36.64 2.28
CA MET A 1 -82.76 -35.19 2.24
C MET A 1 -82.07 -34.93 0.90
N ALA A 2 -82.82 -34.48 -0.10
CA ALA A 2 -82.93 -33.06 -0.50
C ALA A 2 -81.63 -32.60 -1.20
N ASN A 3 -81.54 -32.71 -2.52
CA ASN A 3 -82.12 -31.83 -3.57
C ASN A 3 -81.37 -30.50 -3.74
N PHE A 4 -80.54 -30.43 -4.78
CA PHE A 4 -80.50 -29.38 -5.83
C PHE A 4 -79.45 -29.84 -6.86
N ILE A 5 -79.81 -30.51 -7.97
CA ILE A 5 -80.53 -30.03 -9.18
C ILE A 5 -79.67 -29.09 -10.06
N HIS A 6 -79.34 -29.62 -11.23
CA HIS A 6 -78.96 -29.00 -12.52
C HIS A 6 -78.78 -27.48 -12.61
N PHE A 7 -77.74 -27.07 -13.35
CA PHE A 7 -77.97 -26.59 -14.73
C PHE A 7 -76.74 -26.81 -15.65
N TRP A 8 -76.95 -27.48 -16.79
CA TRP A 8 -76.31 -27.32 -18.11
C TRP A 8 -74.76 -27.25 -18.19
N LEU A 9 -74.04 -28.03 -19.00
CA LEU A 9 -74.41 -28.80 -20.21
C LEU A 9 -75.07 -27.97 -21.34
N SER A 10 -74.52 -26.79 -21.64
CA SER A 10 -74.35 -26.28 -23.02
C SER A 10 -73.51 -25.00 -23.04
N PHE A 11 -72.20 -25.13 -23.28
CA PHE A 11 -71.43 -24.15 -24.06
C PHE A 11 -70.11 -24.79 -24.52
N SER A 12 -69.91 -24.85 -25.85
CA SER A 12 -68.66 -25.09 -26.61
C SER A 12 -67.60 -26.04 -26.01
N LEU A 13 -67.19 -27.14 -26.66
CA LEU A 13 -66.87 -27.27 -28.09
C LEU A 13 -65.98 -26.13 -28.66
N LEU A 14 -65.15 -25.54 -27.80
CA LEU A 14 -63.99 -24.71 -28.12
C LEU A 14 -62.85 -25.11 -27.19
N ILE A 15 -61.60 -24.84 -27.58
CA ILE A 15 -60.38 -25.27 -26.86
C ILE A 15 -60.20 -26.81 -26.83
N THR A 16 -60.18 -27.41 -28.02
CA THR A 16 -59.10 -28.37 -28.29
C THR A 16 -57.78 -27.59 -28.49
N LEU A 17 -56.65 -28.25 -28.18
CA LEU A 17 -55.27 -27.71 -28.16
C LEU A 17 -54.89 -26.76 -27.00
N SER A 18 -53.57 -26.72 -26.76
CA SER A 18 -52.80 -25.83 -25.87
C SER A 18 -53.01 -25.98 -24.36
N LEU A 19 -52.20 -26.86 -23.74
CA LEU A 19 -51.37 -26.46 -22.58
C LEU A 19 -50.14 -27.35 -22.34
N GLN A 20 -49.36 -27.62 -23.39
CA GLN A 20 -47.91 -27.72 -23.22
C GLN A 20 -47.34 -26.29 -23.18
N GLN A 21 -47.03 -25.80 -21.99
CA GLN A 21 -46.22 -24.59 -21.80
C GLN A 21 -45.11 -24.95 -20.79
N ASN A 22 -43.87 -25.10 -21.25
CA ASN A 22 -42.95 -23.99 -21.56
C ASN A 22 -42.68 -23.15 -20.30
N ALA A 23 -41.78 -23.64 -19.44
CA ALA A 23 -41.12 -22.77 -18.49
C ALA A 23 -40.34 -21.69 -19.27
N PRO A 24 -40.55 -20.39 -19.00
CA PRO A 24 -39.87 -19.34 -19.75
C PRO A 24 -38.38 -19.32 -19.41
N LEU A 25 -37.54 -19.52 -20.43
CA LEU A 25 -36.15 -19.08 -20.37
C LEU A 25 -36.16 -17.55 -20.33
N VAL A 26 -35.92 -16.98 -19.15
CA VAL A 26 -35.83 -15.52 -18.95
C VAL A 26 -34.50 -15.03 -19.53
N PHE A 27 -34.48 -14.79 -20.84
CA PHE A 27 -33.45 -13.99 -21.48
C PHE A 27 -33.65 -12.53 -21.07
N ARG A 28 -32.65 -11.94 -20.40
CA ARG A 28 -32.41 -10.49 -20.39
C ARG A 28 -31.17 -10.21 -21.21
N ASP A 29 -31.33 -10.38 -22.52
CA ASP A 29 -30.41 -9.83 -23.52
C ASP A 29 -30.82 -8.37 -23.85
N SER A 30 -30.07 -7.73 -24.74
CA SER A 30 -30.34 -6.37 -25.24
C SER A 30 -31.74 -6.24 -25.88
N GLU A 31 -32.72 -5.75 -25.12
CA GLU A 31 -33.98 -5.23 -25.65
C GLU A 31 -33.77 -3.83 -26.28
N SER A 32 -34.71 -3.40 -27.13
CA SER A 32 -34.63 -2.09 -27.78
C SER A 32 -34.68 -0.96 -26.73
N PRO A 33 -33.75 0.02 -26.77
CA PRO A 33 -33.74 1.11 -25.80
C PRO A 33 -34.78 2.18 -26.14
N GLU A 34 -36.06 2.00 -25.76
CA GLU A 34 -37.02 3.10 -25.76
C GLU A 34 -38.24 2.91 -24.81
N ILE A 35 -38.97 4.02 -24.57
CA ILE A 35 -40.25 4.16 -23.85
C ILE A 35 -40.22 3.92 -22.31
N ALA A 36 -39.12 3.47 -21.71
CA ALA A 36 -38.94 3.51 -20.26
C ALA A 36 -37.54 4.01 -19.85
N GLY A 37 -37.47 5.17 -19.21
CA GLY A 37 -36.21 5.78 -18.73
C GLY A 37 -35.57 5.01 -17.58
N LYS A 38 -34.90 3.90 -17.90
CA LYS A 38 -34.15 3.05 -16.98
C LYS A 38 -32.77 2.77 -17.56
N ARG A 39 -31.72 3.20 -16.83
CA ARG A 39 -30.32 2.94 -17.19
C ARG A 39 -30.08 1.44 -17.34
N LEU A 40 -29.46 1.03 -18.44
CA LEU A 40 -28.93 -0.31 -18.62
C LEU A 40 -27.50 -0.36 -18.07
N LEU A 41 -27.30 -1.10 -16.98
CA LEU A 41 -25.98 -1.40 -16.41
C LEU A 41 -25.45 -2.72 -16.99
N GLU A 42 -24.55 -2.62 -17.96
CA GLU A 42 -23.80 -3.79 -18.47
C GLU A 42 -22.51 -3.95 -17.66
N GLY A 43 -22.49 -4.94 -16.75
CA GLY A 43 -21.31 -5.29 -15.96
C GLY A 43 -20.38 -6.26 -16.70
N PHE A 44 -19.11 -5.87 -16.89
CA PHE A 44 -18.07 -6.71 -17.47
C PHE A 44 -17.11 -7.24 -16.39
N LEU A 45 -17.08 -8.58 -16.26
CA LEU A 45 -16.01 -9.28 -15.55
C LEU A 45 -14.81 -9.39 -16.50
N LEU A 46 -13.79 -8.58 -16.28
CA LEU A 46 -12.70 -8.39 -17.25
C LEU A 46 -11.62 -9.49 -17.24
N LEU A 47 -11.73 -10.48 -16.35
CA LEU A 47 -10.82 -11.64 -16.23
C LEU A 47 -11.55 -12.96 -16.51
N ASP A 48 -10.92 -13.83 -17.30
CA ASP A 48 -11.57 -15.00 -17.89
C ASP A 48 -11.89 -16.12 -16.88
N CYS A 49 -13.16 -16.50 -16.83
CA CYS A 49 -13.67 -17.54 -15.94
C CYS A 49 -13.34 -18.96 -16.45
N PHE A 50 -12.07 -19.38 -16.32
CA PHE A 50 -11.69 -20.78 -16.52
C PHE A 50 -12.42 -21.71 -15.53
N PRO A 51 -12.74 -22.96 -15.91
CA PRO A 51 -13.54 -23.89 -15.09
C PRO A 51 -12.77 -24.53 -13.91
N ARG A 52 -11.94 -23.76 -13.19
CA ARG A 52 -11.30 -24.12 -11.91
C ARG A 52 -11.20 -22.92 -10.93
N ARG A 53 -12.36 -22.50 -10.39
CA ARG A 53 -12.51 -21.77 -9.11
C ARG A 53 -11.75 -20.43 -8.92
N THR A 54 -11.38 -19.71 -9.97
CA THR A 54 -11.08 -18.27 -9.86
C THR A 54 -12.36 -17.44 -10.04
N ALA A 55 -12.36 -16.19 -9.59
CA ALA A 55 -13.42 -15.22 -9.87
C ALA A 55 -12.78 -13.84 -10.06
N ALA A 56 -13.53 -12.87 -10.58
CA ALA A 56 -12.99 -11.55 -10.91
C ALA A 56 -12.41 -10.82 -9.69
N PHE A 57 -11.32 -10.11 -9.92
CA PHE A 57 -10.68 -9.15 -9.00
C PHE A 57 -10.90 -7.69 -9.44
N ALA A 58 -11.56 -7.49 -10.59
CA ALA A 58 -11.92 -6.21 -11.15
C ALA A 58 -13.29 -6.31 -11.83
N GLU A 59 -14.13 -5.31 -11.62
CA GLU A 59 -15.44 -5.12 -12.24
C GLU A 59 -15.45 -3.79 -12.98
N PHE A 60 -15.96 -3.80 -14.21
CA PHE A 60 -16.16 -2.61 -15.03
C PHE A 60 -17.59 -2.57 -15.53
N ALA A 61 -18.41 -1.71 -14.91
CA ALA A 61 -19.77 -1.45 -15.33
C ALA A 61 -19.79 -0.22 -16.25
N VAL A 62 -20.58 -0.28 -17.32
CA VAL A 62 -20.75 0.84 -18.25
C VAL A 62 -22.20 1.31 -18.24
N GLU A 63 -22.38 2.62 -18.36
CA GLU A 63 -23.69 3.22 -18.67
C GLU A 63 -23.68 3.66 -20.14
N THR A 64 -24.71 3.27 -20.89
CA THR A 64 -24.91 3.72 -22.28
C THR A 64 -25.98 4.81 -22.36
N ASP A 65 -25.90 5.67 -23.38
CA ASP A 65 -26.97 6.59 -23.75
C ASP A 65 -28.07 5.84 -24.56
N ASP A 66 -29.26 6.43 -24.71
CA ASP A 66 -30.49 5.78 -25.20
C ASP A 66 -30.44 5.25 -26.67
N ASP A 67 -29.42 5.58 -27.45
CA ASP A 67 -29.20 5.04 -28.81
C ASP A 67 -28.11 3.95 -28.86
N THR A 68 -27.58 3.55 -27.71
CA THR A 68 -26.44 2.63 -27.60
C THR A 68 -26.74 1.45 -26.70
N SER A 69 -26.43 0.24 -27.18
CA SER A 69 -26.52 -1.01 -26.41
C SER A 69 -25.22 -1.79 -26.51
N VAL A 70 -24.88 -2.55 -25.48
CA VAL A 70 -23.70 -3.43 -25.46
C VAL A 70 -24.14 -4.89 -25.50
N VAL A 71 -23.31 -5.76 -26.08
CA VAL A 71 -23.45 -7.20 -25.94
C VAL A 71 -22.09 -7.90 -25.92
N SER A 72 -21.83 -8.71 -24.90
CA SER A 72 -20.66 -9.59 -24.90
C SER A 72 -20.88 -10.80 -25.80
N MET A 73 -19.99 -11.00 -26.77
CA MET A 73 -19.97 -12.21 -27.61
C MET A 73 -19.76 -13.49 -26.79
N GLU A 74 -19.21 -13.39 -25.58
CA GLU A 74 -19.12 -14.52 -24.64
C GLU A 74 -20.48 -15.07 -24.24
N ARG A 75 -21.51 -14.20 -24.11
CA ARG A 75 -22.88 -14.63 -23.78
C ARG A 75 -23.54 -15.44 -24.89
N PHE A 76 -23.23 -15.17 -26.17
CA PHE A 76 -23.88 -15.86 -27.30
C PHE A 76 -22.97 -16.78 -28.13
N ARG A 77 -21.65 -16.85 -27.85
CA ARG A 77 -20.67 -17.71 -28.56
C ARG A 77 -21.12 -19.17 -28.69
N TYR A 78 -21.82 -19.72 -27.70
CA TYR A 78 -22.28 -21.11 -27.74
C TYR A 78 -23.35 -21.37 -28.83
N LEU A 79 -24.01 -20.32 -29.35
CA LEU A 79 -24.96 -20.37 -30.46
C LEU A 79 -24.28 -20.29 -31.84
N LEU A 80 -22.99 -19.92 -31.90
CA LEU A 80 -22.27 -19.63 -33.14
C LEU A 80 -21.50 -20.85 -33.68
N LYS A 81 -21.53 -21.02 -35.01
CA LYS A 81 -20.75 -22.01 -35.76
C LYS A 81 -19.36 -21.46 -36.13
N SER A 82 -19.29 -20.20 -36.56
CA SER A 82 -18.03 -19.49 -36.81
C SER A 82 -18.17 -17.99 -36.54
N ILE A 83 -17.03 -17.35 -36.31
CA ILE A 83 -16.83 -15.91 -36.08
C ILE A 83 -15.71 -15.48 -37.03
N HIS A 84 -15.89 -14.36 -37.72
CA HIS A 84 -14.84 -13.74 -38.54
C HIS A 84 -14.83 -12.23 -38.26
N CYS A 85 -13.70 -11.70 -37.75
CA CYS A 85 -13.55 -10.27 -37.46
C CYS A 85 -12.39 -9.67 -38.25
N THR A 86 -12.62 -8.52 -38.88
CA THR A 86 -11.58 -7.61 -39.36
C THR A 86 -11.51 -6.38 -38.44
N ASN A 87 -10.84 -5.29 -38.85
CA ASN A 87 -10.91 -4.02 -38.12
C ASN A 87 -12.18 -3.19 -38.45
N THR A 88 -12.92 -3.56 -39.50
CA THR A 88 -14.05 -2.78 -40.07
C THR A 88 -15.33 -3.61 -40.26
N SER A 89 -15.29 -4.91 -39.98
CA SER A 89 -16.43 -5.82 -40.11
C SER A 89 -16.35 -7.00 -39.16
N LEU A 90 -17.51 -7.52 -38.77
CA LEU A 90 -17.67 -8.67 -37.89
C LEU A 90 -18.80 -9.55 -38.43
N ALA A 91 -18.51 -10.80 -38.75
CA ALA A 91 -19.49 -11.75 -39.28
C ALA A 91 -19.65 -12.95 -38.35
N VAL A 92 -20.88 -13.22 -37.93
CA VAL A 92 -21.21 -14.34 -37.02
C VAL A 92 -22.24 -15.27 -37.67
N ASN A 93 -21.85 -16.55 -37.78
CA ASN A 93 -22.68 -17.59 -38.37
C ASN A 93 -23.33 -18.44 -37.26
N PHE A 94 -24.64 -18.66 -37.31
CA PHE A 94 -25.41 -19.32 -36.25
C PHE A 94 -25.62 -20.80 -36.53
N LYS A 95 -25.52 -21.63 -35.47
CA LYS A 95 -25.72 -23.09 -35.55
C LYS A 95 -27.12 -23.48 -36.03
N ASN A 96 -28.15 -22.72 -35.64
CA ASN A 96 -29.56 -23.05 -35.86
C ASN A 96 -30.40 -21.81 -36.20
N GLN A 97 -31.54 -22.01 -36.87
CA GLN A 97 -32.43 -20.92 -37.29
C GLN A 97 -33.01 -20.13 -36.11
N LYS A 98 -33.45 -20.80 -35.03
CA LYS A 98 -34.13 -20.12 -33.91
C LYS A 98 -33.25 -19.06 -33.25
N SER A 99 -31.96 -19.33 -33.10
CA SER A 99 -30.98 -18.36 -32.58
C SER A 99 -30.73 -17.21 -33.55
N PHE A 100 -30.59 -17.49 -34.84
CA PHE A 100 -30.46 -16.46 -35.87
C PHE A 100 -31.68 -15.53 -35.91
N GLU A 101 -32.90 -16.08 -35.92
CA GLU A 101 -34.14 -15.31 -35.90
C GLU A 101 -34.32 -14.48 -34.61
N TYR A 102 -33.89 -15.02 -33.47
CA TYR A 102 -33.89 -14.29 -32.20
C TYR A 102 -32.98 -13.06 -32.27
N THR A 103 -31.72 -13.25 -32.65
CA THR A 103 -30.76 -12.15 -32.81
C THR A 103 -31.16 -11.17 -33.91
N LYS A 104 -31.74 -11.65 -35.02
CA LYS A 104 -32.27 -10.82 -36.13
C LYS A 104 -33.41 -9.89 -35.69
N ARG A 105 -34.19 -10.28 -34.68
CA ARG A 105 -35.15 -9.37 -34.01
C ARG A 105 -34.47 -8.46 -33.00
N ALA A 106 -33.67 -9.03 -32.09
CA ALA A 106 -33.03 -8.29 -30.99
C ALA A 106 -32.07 -7.18 -31.45
N TRP A 107 -31.46 -7.31 -32.63
CA TRP A 107 -30.56 -6.30 -33.20
C TRP A 107 -31.14 -5.55 -34.41
N LYS A 108 -32.45 -5.67 -34.69
CA LYS A 108 -33.08 -4.98 -35.84
C LYS A 108 -32.96 -3.45 -35.73
N TRP A 109 -33.14 -2.92 -34.52
CA TRP A 109 -33.14 -1.49 -34.18
C TRP A 109 -31.86 -0.74 -34.58
N VAL A 110 -30.72 -1.44 -34.69
CA VAL A 110 -29.44 -0.88 -35.17
C VAL A 110 -29.56 -0.29 -36.58
N ASN A 111 -30.44 -0.83 -37.42
CA ASN A 111 -30.68 -0.35 -38.77
C ASN A 111 -31.83 0.69 -38.87
N GLU A 112 -32.49 1.05 -37.77
CA GLU A 112 -33.73 1.83 -37.80
C GLU A 112 -33.52 3.35 -37.65
N ILE A 113 -32.40 3.76 -37.05
CA ILE A 113 -31.97 5.17 -36.95
C ILE A 113 -30.45 5.22 -37.13
N GLU A 114 -29.93 6.17 -37.92
CA GLU A 114 -28.50 6.25 -38.30
C GLU A 114 -27.51 6.38 -37.12
N ARG A 115 -27.98 6.88 -35.97
CA ARG A 115 -27.19 6.98 -34.73
C ARG A 115 -27.08 5.68 -33.92
N ASN A 116 -27.98 4.72 -34.17
CA ASN A 116 -28.15 3.56 -33.31
C ASN A 116 -26.92 2.65 -33.36
N THR A 117 -26.29 2.43 -32.22
CA THR A 117 -24.97 1.78 -32.14
C THR A 117 -24.99 0.55 -31.24
N LEU A 118 -24.65 -0.61 -31.79
CA LEU A 118 -24.45 -1.84 -31.01
C LEU A 118 -22.95 -2.05 -30.74
N ILE A 119 -22.55 -2.00 -29.48
CA ILE A 119 -21.18 -2.31 -29.05
C ILE A 119 -21.04 -3.81 -28.82
N VAL A 120 -20.46 -4.53 -29.79
CA VAL A 120 -20.17 -5.96 -29.65
C VAL A 120 -18.79 -6.14 -29.02
N VAL A 121 -18.73 -6.68 -27.80
CA VAL A 121 -17.46 -6.99 -27.12
C VAL A 121 -17.02 -8.40 -27.47
N ALA A 122 -15.94 -8.53 -28.23
CA ALA A 122 -15.32 -9.82 -28.52
C ALA A 122 -14.45 -10.26 -27.33
N GLY A 123 -14.71 -11.47 -26.80
CA GLY A 123 -13.91 -12.09 -25.74
C GLY A 123 -12.53 -12.55 -26.21
N THR A 124 -11.65 -12.91 -25.27
CA THR A 124 -10.28 -13.38 -25.54
C THR A 124 -10.22 -14.46 -26.63
N GLY A 125 -9.43 -14.23 -27.67
CA GLY A 125 -9.23 -15.15 -28.79
C GLY A 125 -10.43 -15.37 -29.72
N GLN A 126 -11.58 -14.72 -29.52
CA GLN A 126 -12.80 -14.99 -30.29
C GLN A 126 -12.74 -14.55 -31.76
N CYS A 127 -11.92 -13.53 -32.05
CA CYS A 127 -11.60 -13.11 -33.42
C CYS A 127 -10.34 -13.82 -33.97
N GLY A 128 -9.76 -14.78 -33.24
CA GLY A 128 -8.54 -15.51 -33.60
C GLY A 128 -7.24 -14.73 -33.38
N TRP A 129 -7.24 -13.42 -33.60
CA TRP A 129 -6.07 -12.54 -33.45
C TRP A 129 -6.03 -11.72 -32.15
N ASN A 130 -7.13 -11.64 -31.39
CA ASN A 130 -7.23 -10.77 -30.22
C ASN A 130 -6.77 -11.46 -28.92
N THR A 131 -5.74 -10.93 -28.27
CA THR A 131 -5.20 -11.44 -26.99
C THR A 131 -6.00 -11.00 -25.76
N HIS A 132 -6.92 -10.03 -25.92
CA HIS A 132 -7.72 -9.42 -24.85
C HIS A 132 -9.15 -9.15 -25.35
N ARG A 133 -10.04 -8.66 -24.46
CA ARG A 133 -11.39 -8.20 -24.85
C ARG A 133 -11.30 -6.94 -25.72
N VAL A 134 -12.06 -6.89 -26.81
CA VAL A 134 -12.06 -5.77 -27.79
C VAL A 134 -13.49 -5.36 -28.13
N PRO A 135 -13.87 -4.08 -27.97
CA PRO A 135 -15.17 -3.57 -28.39
C PRO A 135 -15.18 -3.22 -29.90
N PHE A 136 -16.30 -3.55 -30.54
CA PHE A 136 -16.62 -3.18 -31.92
C PHE A 136 -17.87 -2.31 -31.93
N ALA A 137 -17.76 -1.08 -32.41
CA ALA A 137 -18.91 -0.20 -32.62
C ALA A 137 -19.59 -0.52 -33.95
N VAL A 138 -20.80 -1.07 -33.89
CA VAL A 138 -21.58 -1.50 -35.06
C VAL A 138 -22.66 -0.47 -35.39
N SER A 139 -22.66 0.03 -36.62
CA SER A 139 -23.64 1.01 -37.14
C SER A 139 -24.59 0.45 -38.21
N LYS A 140 -24.39 -0.80 -38.65
CA LYS A 140 -25.28 -1.48 -39.62
C LYS A 140 -25.13 -2.99 -39.53
N ILE A 141 -26.23 -3.74 -39.70
CA ILE A 141 -26.24 -5.20 -39.70
C ILE A 141 -27.02 -5.75 -40.88
N GLU A 142 -26.36 -6.54 -41.73
CA GLU A 142 -26.97 -7.26 -42.84
C GLU A 142 -27.20 -8.73 -42.47
N PHE A 143 -28.44 -9.20 -42.60
CA PHE A 143 -28.84 -10.56 -42.23
C PHE A 143 -29.01 -11.42 -43.48
N ASP A 144 -28.32 -12.57 -43.49
CA ASP A 144 -28.37 -13.57 -44.55
C ASP A 144 -29.05 -14.84 -44.03
N ASP A 145 -30.32 -14.99 -44.36
CA ASP A 145 -31.19 -16.11 -43.97
C ASP A 145 -30.76 -17.45 -44.57
N HIS A 146 -30.12 -17.46 -45.75
CA HIS A 146 -29.67 -18.68 -46.40
C HIS A 146 -28.49 -19.30 -45.67
N THR A 147 -27.50 -18.47 -45.29
CA THR A 147 -26.32 -18.95 -44.54
C THR A 147 -26.52 -18.95 -43.02
N LYS A 148 -27.54 -18.23 -42.51
CA LYS A 148 -27.73 -17.86 -41.08
C LYS A 148 -26.56 -17.03 -40.57
N THR A 149 -26.20 -15.98 -41.29
CA THR A 149 -25.08 -15.09 -40.95
C THR A 149 -25.59 -13.68 -40.72
N ALA A 150 -25.21 -13.07 -39.59
CA ALA A 150 -25.26 -11.61 -39.45
C ALA A 150 -23.89 -11.05 -39.85
N LYS A 151 -23.88 -10.06 -40.75
CA LYS A 151 -22.70 -9.32 -41.21
C LYS A 151 -22.81 -7.89 -40.66
N LEU A 152 -21.99 -7.58 -39.67
CA LEU A 152 -22.01 -6.32 -38.93
C LEU A 152 -20.93 -5.40 -39.51
N GLN A 153 -21.30 -4.20 -39.95
CA GLN A 153 -20.38 -3.12 -40.32
C GLN A 153 -19.89 -2.48 -39.02
N ALA A 154 -18.62 -2.67 -38.69
CA ALA A 154 -18.17 -2.65 -37.30
C ALA A 154 -16.77 -2.06 -37.14
N ARG A 155 -16.65 -0.85 -36.58
CA ARG A 155 -15.34 -0.25 -36.27
C ARG A 155 -14.76 -0.88 -35.01
N ARG A 156 -13.57 -1.50 -35.12
CA ARG A 156 -12.76 -1.86 -33.94
C ARG A 156 -12.38 -0.58 -33.20
N SER A 157 -12.71 -0.51 -31.91
CA SER A 157 -12.56 0.72 -31.11
C SER A 157 -11.81 0.45 -29.80
N GLU A 158 -11.41 1.52 -29.12
CA GLU A 158 -10.85 1.47 -27.76
C GLU A 158 -11.94 1.76 -26.73
N TRP A 159 -11.80 1.27 -25.49
CA TRP A 159 -12.86 1.38 -24.48
C TRP A 159 -13.25 2.83 -24.16
N LYS A 160 -12.28 3.75 -24.12
CA LYS A 160 -12.51 5.21 -24.00
C LYS A 160 -13.28 5.83 -25.17
N ASP A 161 -13.24 5.22 -26.36
CA ASP A 161 -13.93 5.71 -27.55
C ASP A 161 -15.41 5.32 -27.57
N VAL A 162 -15.80 4.28 -26.81
CA VAL A 162 -17.16 3.72 -26.81
C VAL A 162 -17.90 3.86 -25.48
N PHE A 163 -17.19 4.14 -24.38
CA PHE A 163 -17.80 4.36 -23.06
C PHE A 163 -17.32 5.67 -22.45
N HIS A 164 -18.27 6.57 -22.21
CA HIS A 164 -18.02 7.91 -21.67
C HIS A 164 -18.50 8.05 -20.22
N SER A 165 -19.37 7.13 -19.78
CA SER A 165 -19.82 6.96 -18.40
C SER A 165 -19.56 5.52 -17.97
N PHE A 166 -18.81 5.34 -16.90
CA PHE A 166 -18.39 4.01 -16.43
C PHE A 166 -18.03 4.00 -14.95
N GLU A 167 -17.99 2.81 -14.38
CA GLU A 167 -17.54 2.55 -13.03
C GLU A 167 -16.59 1.34 -13.01
N LEU A 168 -15.45 1.51 -12.35
CA LEU A 168 -14.35 0.56 -12.30
C LEU A 168 -13.99 0.32 -10.83
N SER A 169 -14.17 -0.92 -10.37
CA SER A 169 -13.81 -1.36 -9.01
C SER A 169 -12.75 -2.48 -9.09
N VAL A 170 -11.70 -2.41 -8.27
CA VAL A 170 -10.61 -3.39 -8.23
C VAL A 170 -10.27 -3.75 -6.78
N GLY A 171 -10.07 -5.04 -6.51
CA GLY A 171 -9.78 -5.57 -5.17
C GLY A 171 -11.01 -5.53 -4.27
N ARG A 172 -11.12 -4.50 -3.41
CA ARG A 172 -12.38 -4.22 -2.69
C ARG A 172 -13.45 -3.76 -3.69
N VAL A 173 -14.17 -4.71 -4.28
CA VAL A 173 -15.51 -4.48 -4.83
C VAL A 173 -16.38 -4.07 -3.66
N ALA A 174 -16.55 -2.77 -3.48
CA ALA A 174 -17.36 -2.25 -2.40
C ALA A 174 -18.81 -2.72 -2.61
N ASN A 175 -19.36 -3.43 -1.63
CA ASN A 175 -20.80 -3.55 -1.50
C ASN A 175 -21.36 -2.14 -1.28
N LYS A 176 -21.72 -1.50 -2.39
CA LYS A 176 -22.26 -0.14 -2.40
C LYS A 176 -23.45 -0.06 -1.48
N VAL A 177 -23.58 1.09 -0.82
CA VAL A 177 -24.84 1.52 -0.20
C VAL A 177 -25.96 1.27 -1.22
N ALA A 178 -27.00 0.56 -0.79
CA ALA A 178 -28.07 0.12 -1.67
C ALA A 178 -28.71 1.33 -2.38
N HIS A 179 -28.43 1.47 -3.67
CA HIS A 179 -29.36 2.13 -4.59
C HIS A 179 -30.32 1.05 -5.06
N ASP A 180 -31.61 1.28 -4.82
CA ASP A 180 -32.64 0.25 -4.91
C ASP A 180 -32.77 -0.42 -6.28
N THR A 181 -33.27 -1.65 -6.25
CA THR A 181 -33.69 -2.50 -7.39
C THR A 181 -32.59 -3.17 -8.24
N CYS A 182 -32.07 -4.30 -7.73
CA CYS A 182 -32.00 -5.54 -8.51
C CYS A 182 -31.90 -6.80 -7.63
N GLU A 183 -33.01 -7.20 -7.00
CA GLU A 183 -33.19 -8.55 -6.46
C GLU A 183 -33.91 -9.46 -7.50
N ALA A 184 -33.78 -10.80 -7.48
CA ALA A 184 -33.13 -11.64 -6.48
C ALA A 184 -32.35 -12.83 -7.12
N PRO A 185 -31.19 -13.23 -6.55
CA PRO A 185 -30.69 -14.59 -6.66
C PRO A 185 -31.43 -15.49 -5.65
N GLN A 186 -32.56 -16.08 -6.05
CA GLN A 186 -33.29 -16.98 -5.14
C GLN A 186 -32.44 -18.20 -4.73
N HIS A 187 -32.39 -18.44 -3.41
CA HIS A 187 -31.90 -19.64 -2.75
C HIS A 187 -30.47 -20.12 -3.10
N THR A 188 -29.47 -19.43 -2.56
CA THR A 188 -28.55 -20.07 -1.59
C THR A 188 -27.84 -19.03 -0.73
N LYS A 189 -27.58 -19.34 0.55
CA LYS A 189 -26.71 -18.53 1.42
C LYS A 189 -25.23 -18.73 1.03
N ARG A 190 -24.86 -18.27 -0.15
CA ARG A 190 -23.46 -18.21 -0.60
C ARG A 190 -22.77 -17.14 0.25
N LYS A 191 -21.79 -17.54 1.09
CA LYS A 191 -20.94 -16.55 1.77
C LYS A 191 -20.20 -15.74 0.70
N GLU A 192 -20.56 -14.48 0.61
CA GLU A 192 -20.00 -13.53 -0.34
C GLU A 192 -18.64 -13.08 0.21
N HIS A 193 -17.59 -13.78 -0.23
CA HIS A 193 -16.23 -13.39 0.08
C HIS A 193 -15.86 -12.18 -0.79
N GLU A 194 -15.81 -11.01 -0.16
CA GLU A 194 -15.12 -9.81 -0.67
C GLU A 194 -13.72 -10.24 -1.16
N LYS A 195 -13.43 -10.04 -2.45
CA LYS A 195 -12.22 -10.60 -3.11
C LYS A 195 -11.11 -9.56 -3.23
N THR A 196 -10.56 -9.22 -2.09
CA THR A 196 -9.48 -8.24 -1.91
C THR A 196 -8.24 -8.55 -2.76
N LEU A 197 -7.58 -7.49 -3.25
CA LEU A 197 -6.31 -7.61 -3.98
C LEU A 197 -5.16 -7.54 -2.97
N SER A 198 -4.77 -8.69 -2.43
CA SER A 198 -3.65 -8.80 -1.47
C SER A 198 -2.30 -8.75 -2.19
N MET A 199 -1.51 -7.72 -1.87
CA MET A 199 -0.13 -7.51 -2.33
C MET A 199 0.85 -8.00 -1.25
N SER A 200 1.77 -8.91 -1.57
CA SER A 200 2.75 -9.38 -0.56
C SER A 200 3.71 -8.27 -0.14
N PHE A 201 3.91 -8.12 1.16
CA PHE A 201 4.97 -7.30 1.77
C PHE A 201 6.02 -8.17 2.49
N ASP A 202 5.89 -9.50 2.42
CA ASP A 202 6.91 -10.43 2.91
C ASP A 202 8.13 -10.42 1.99
N HIS A 203 9.25 -9.91 2.53
CA HIS A 203 10.53 -9.84 1.86
C HIS A 203 11.67 -9.91 2.88
N PRO A 204 12.32 -11.07 3.07
CA PRO A 204 13.55 -11.16 3.86
C PRO A 204 14.73 -10.60 3.06
N TRP A 205 15.40 -9.57 3.59
CA TRP A 205 16.58 -8.95 3.00
C TRP A 205 17.73 -8.95 4.02
N ASN A 206 18.31 -10.13 4.27
CA ASN A 206 19.58 -10.20 4.99
C ASN A 206 20.67 -9.52 4.16
N LEU A 207 21.33 -8.50 4.72
CA LEU A 207 22.49 -7.89 4.07
C LEU A 207 23.76 -8.62 4.54
N PRO A 208 24.43 -9.41 3.67
CA PRO A 208 25.77 -9.88 3.97
C PRO A 208 26.70 -8.68 4.11
N LYS A 209 27.85 -8.88 4.78
CA LYS A 209 28.86 -7.83 5.04
C LYS A 209 29.17 -7.05 3.76
N LYS A 210 28.69 -5.80 3.73
CA LYS A 210 28.90 -4.82 2.68
C LYS A 210 30.02 -3.90 3.15
N ASP A 211 31.16 -4.04 2.49
CA ASP A 211 32.33 -3.20 2.73
C ASP A 211 32.22 -1.90 1.91
N PHE A 212 32.58 -0.79 2.54
CA PHE A 212 32.65 0.56 1.98
C PHE A 212 34.02 1.22 2.18
N SER A 213 35.01 0.45 2.69
CA SER A 213 36.39 0.93 2.92
C SER A 213 37.08 1.29 1.60
N THR A 214 37.79 2.41 1.56
CA THR A 214 38.62 2.84 0.43
C THR A 214 40.08 2.44 0.66
N PRO A 215 40.79 1.86 -0.33
CA PRO A 215 42.18 1.39 -0.13
C PRO A 215 43.23 2.47 0.15
N GLU A 216 42.87 3.75 -0.04
CA GLU A 216 43.79 4.89 0.03
C GLU A 216 43.60 5.72 1.33
N ASP A 217 42.54 5.47 2.10
CA ASP A 217 42.20 6.20 3.33
C ASP A 217 42.40 5.35 4.59
N SER A 218 42.47 6.01 5.76
CA SER A 218 42.44 5.35 7.08
C SER A 218 41.05 4.81 7.48
N PHE A 219 40.07 4.87 6.56
CA PHE A 219 38.66 4.62 6.80
C PHE A 219 38.25 3.18 6.46
N SER A 220 37.62 2.50 7.42
CA SER A 220 36.94 1.24 7.19
C SER A 220 35.53 1.23 7.76
N LEU A 221 34.60 0.78 6.91
CA LEU A 221 33.17 0.71 7.20
C LEU A 221 32.59 -0.59 6.66
N ILE A 222 32.15 -1.47 7.56
CA ILE A 222 31.45 -2.70 7.20
C ILE A 222 30.03 -2.65 7.76
N LEU A 223 29.04 -2.71 6.87
CA LEU A 223 27.62 -2.77 7.22
C LEU A 223 27.10 -4.20 7.01
N SER A 224 26.29 -4.68 7.95
CA SER A 224 25.59 -5.97 7.88
C SER A 224 24.20 -5.84 8.51
N CYS A 225 23.25 -6.67 8.10
CA CYS A 225 21.88 -6.61 8.61
C CYS A 225 21.32 -8.04 8.70
N ASP A 226 21.40 -8.62 9.90
CA ASP A 226 20.95 -9.98 10.18
C ASP A 226 19.47 -9.99 10.59
N GLN A 227 18.69 -10.92 10.03
CA GLN A 227 17.24 -11.01 10.21
C GLN A 227 16.46 -9.76 9.77
N CYS A 228 17.05 -8.97 8.87
CA CYS A 228 16.40 -7.78 8.30
C CYS A 228 15.39 -8.20 7.23
N GLY A 229 14.22 -7.56 7.24
CA GLY A 229 13.11 -7.98 6.39
C GLY A 229 11.78 -7.33 6.73
N THR A 230 10.84 -7.50 5.81
CA THR A 230 9.42 -7.14 6.00
C THR A 230 8.54 -8.38 5.92
N LYS A 231 7.33 -8.30 6.50
CA LYS A 231 6.34 -9.38 6.59
C LYS A 231 4.93 -8.85 6.42
N GLY A 232 4.00 -9.75 6.10
CA GLY A 232 2.58 -9.47 5.94
C GLY A 232 2.20 -9.15 4.49
N SER A 233 1.00 -8.60 4.31
CA SER A 233 0.50 -8.13 3.02
C SER A 233 -0.31 -6.84 3.17
N PHE A 234 -0.58 -6.18 2.05
CA PHE A 234 -1.53 -5.07 1.99
C PHE A 234 -2.67 -5.42 1.04
N GLU A 235 -3.91 -5.28 1.48
CA GLU A 235 -5.07 -5.30 0.61
C GLU A 235 -5.24 -3.95 -0.05
N LEU A 236 -5.28 -3.96 -1.39
CA LEU A 236 -5.56 -2.80 -2.23
C LEU A 236 -7.04 -2.78 -2.62
N GLY A 237 -7.64 -1.59 -2.57
CA GLY A 237 -8.85 -1.26 -3.31
C GLY A 237 -8.61 -0.06 -4.23
N PHE A 238 -9.11 -0.12 -5.46
CA PHE A 238 -9.17 1.04 -6.35
C PHE A 238 -10.58 1.19 -6.91
N TYR A 239 -11.08 2.41 -6.91
CA TYR A 239 -12.42 2.76 -7.39
C TYR A 239 -12.36 4.01 -8.25
N LEU A 240 -12.92 3.97 -9.45
CA LEU A 240 -13.06 5.10 -10.36
C LEU A 240 -14.46 5.11 -10.97
N ARG A 241 -15.18 6.22 -10.82
CA ARG A 241 -16.43 6.50 -11.54
C ARG A 241 -16.26 7.75 -12.40
N ASN A 242 -16.66 7.63 -13.66
CA ASN A 242 -16.64 8.69 -14.65
C ASN A 242 -18.07 8.85 -15.21
N GLU A 243 -18.52 10.09 -15.42
CA GLU A 243 -19.80 10.38 -16.07
C GLU A 243 -19.58 11.45 -17.13
N LYS A 244 -19.87 11.11 -18.40
CA LYS A 244 -19.70 11.97 -19.58
C LYS A 244 -18.28 12.60 -19.66
N HIS A 245 -17.25 11.75 -19.58
CA HIS A 245 -15.82 12.08 -19.54
C HIS A 245 -15.33 12.92 -18.33
N ILE A 246 -16.19 13.25 -17.36
CA ILE A 246 -15.79 13.95 -16.14
C ILE A 246 -15.71 12.95 -14.98
N PRO A 247 -14.51 12.64 -14.45
CA PRO A 247 -14.35 11.84 -13.23
C PRO A 247 -15.18 12.42 -12.07
N LYS A 248 -15.99 11.56 -11.43
CA LYS A 248 -16.91 11.93 -10.33
C LYS A 248 -16.51 11.34 -8.97
N ALA A 249 -15.71 10.28 -8.99
CA ALA A 249 -15.03 9.75 -7.83
C ALA A 249 -13.79 8.99 -8.30
N ALA A 250 -12.66 9.20 -7.64
CA ALA A 250 -11.47 8.37 -7.81
C ALA A 250 -10.88 8.14 -6.42
N THR A 251 -10.74 6.88 -6.02
CA THR A 251 -10.37 6.51 -4.65
C THR A 251 -9.39 5.35 -4.67
N PHE A 252 -8.34 5.46 -3.86
CA PHE A 252 -7.44 4.38 -3.51
C PHE A 252 -7.62 4.03 -2.03
N THR A 253 -7.64 2.75 -1.70
CA THR A 253 -7.67 2.24 -0.33
C THR A 253 -6.56 1.22 -0.09
N LEU A 254 -6.04 1.22 1.14
CA LEU A 254 -4.96 0.35 1.57
C LEU A 254 -5.20 -0.10 3.02
N THR A 255 -5.18 -1.42 3.25
CA THR A 255 -5.34 -2.05 4.57
C THR A 255 -4.20 -3.05 4.80
N PRO A 256 -3.40 -2.95 5.88
CA PRO A 256 -2.34 -3.91 6.19
C PRO A 256 -2.90 -5.19 6.83
N HIS A 257 -2.21 -6.31 6.63
CA HIS A 257 -2.47 -7.60 7.28
C HIS A 257 -1.16 -8.25 7.71
N GLY A 258 -0.93 -8.35 9.02
CA GLY A 258 0.32 -8.85 9.62
C GLY A 258 1.54 -7.97 9.33
N VAL A 259 1.34 -6.71 8.90
CA VAL A 259 2.43 -5.89 8.35
C VAL A 259 3.43 -5.51 9.44
N SER A 260 4.67 -5.93 9.23
CA SER A 260 5.79 -5.60 10.10
C SER A 260 7.10 -5.50 9.34
N ALA A 261 8.06 -4.79 9.94
CA ALA A 261 9.43 -4.65 9.48
C ALA A 261 10.41 -4.82 10.64
N ARG A 262 11.49 -5.56 10.42
CA ARG A 262 12.63 -5.67 11.33
C ARG A 262 13.89 -5.16 10.64
N ILE A 263 14.64 -4.30 11.33
CA ILE A 263 15.94 -3.80 10.87
C ILE A 263 16.89 -3.92 12.06
N GLY A 264 17.82 -4.86 11.99
CA GLY A 264 18.88 -5.10 12.99
C GLY A 264 20.25 -4.83 12.40
N PRO A 265 20.67 -3.56 12.24
CA PRO A 265 21.96 -3.24 11.65
C PRO A 265 23.09 -3.56 12.63
N LYS A 266 24.14 -4.20 12.10
CA LYS A 266 25.47 -4.24 12.71
C LYS A 266 26.47 -3.53 11.80
N LEU A 267 27.06 -2.48 12.36
CA LEU A 267 28.13 -1.67 11.80
C LEU A 267 29.46 -2.08 12.43
N THR A 268 30.54 -2.07 11.67
CA THR A 268 31.91 -2.03 12.21
C THR A 268 32.63 -0.85 11.58
N LEU A 269 33.20 -0.01 12.43
CA LEU A 269 33.85 1.26 12.12
C LEU A 269 35.32 1.22 12.52
N SER A 270 36.17 1.84 11.70
CA SER A 270 37.54 2.23 12.06
C SER A 270 37.94 3.48 11.28
N GLY A 271 38.56 4.45 11.93
CA GLY A 271 39.13 5.61 11.26
C GLY A 271 39.39 6.79 12.18
N ASP A 272 39.90 7.87 11.61
CA ASP A 272 40.11 9.15 12.26
C ASP A 272 39.83 10.26 11.23
N PHE A 273 38.60 10.81 11.23
CA PHE A 273 38.13 11.77 10.23
C PHE A 273 37.03 12.70 10.76
N THR A 274 37.03 13.95 10.30
CA THR A 274 36.15 15.03 10.81
C THR A 274 34.83 15.18 10.06
N GLU A 275 34.76 14.71 8.82
CA GLU A 275 33.63 14.93 7.92
C GLU A 275 32.51 13.89 8.08
N GLU A 276 31.31 14.18 7.56
CA GLU A 276 30.23 13.18 7.47
C GLU A 276 30.32 12.38 6.16
N TYR A 277 30.60 11.09 6.27
CA TYR A 277 30.47 10.14 5.17
C TYR A 277 29.03 9.61 5.12
N SER A 278 28.36 9.72 3.97
CA SER A 278 26.99 9.23 3.79
C SER A 278 26.80 8.49 2.47
N GLN A 279 25.89 7.52 2.47
CA GLN A 279 25.50 6.72 1.31
C GLN A 279 24.02 6.34 1.38
N GLN A 280 23.39 6.13 0.23
CA GLN A 280 22.09 5.47 0.12
C GLN A 280 22.10 4.53 -1.08
N PHE A 281 21.55 3.32 -0.90
CA PHE A 281 21.44 2.32 -1.95
C PHE A 281 20.08 1.62 -1.90
N ASP A 282 19.55 1.29 -3.07
CA ASP A 282 18.33 0.49 -3.19
C ASP A 282 18.64 -0.98 -2.86
N LEU A 283 17.82 -1.57 -1.99
CA LEU A 283 17.92 -2.95 -1.52
C LEU A 283 17.21 -3.90 -2.46
N ALA A 284 15.97 -3.55 -2.80
CA ALA A 284 15.08 -4.35 -3.61
C ALA A 284 14.03 -3.46 -4.26
N LYS A 285 13.72 -3.76 -5.51
CA LYS A 285 12.66 -3.13 -6.29
C LYS A 285 11.67 -4.22 -6.70
N ILE A 286 10.55 -4.33 -5.99
CA ILE A 286 9.57 -5.38 -6.21
C ILE A 286 8.42 -4.81 -7.07
N PRO A 287 8.36 -5.12 -8.38
CA PRO A 287 7.14 -4.92 -9.12
C PRO A 287 6.09 -5.90 -8.57
N ILE A 288 5.02 -5.37 -7.98
CA ILE A 288 3.84 -6.18 -7.71
C ILE A 288 3.18 -6.44 -9.08
N TYR A 289 2.49 -7.58 -9.24
CA TYR A 289 1.82 -7.93 -10.49
C TYR A 289 0.96 -6.77 -11.01
N GLY A 290 1.41 -6.13 -12.09
CA GLY A 290 0.71 -5.01 -12.70
C GLY A 290 -0.54 -5.50 -13.41
N TYR A 291 -1.71 -5.03 -12.97
CA TYR A 291 -2.98 -5.35 -13.60
C TYR A 291 -3.23 -4.38 -14.74
N SER A 292 -2.60 -4.69 -15.89
CA SER A 292 -2.99 -4.10 -17.17
C SER A 292 -4.25 -4.78 -17.67
N ILE A 293 -5.29 -3.99 -17.90
CA ILE A 293 -6.46 -4.31 -18.69
C ILE A 293 -6.36 -3.40 -19.93
N PRO A 294 -5.84 -3.90 -21.07
CA PRO A 294 -5.41 -3.05 -22.18
C PRO A 294 -6.51 -2.12 -22.70
N GLY A 295 -6.23 -0.81 -22.65
CA GLY A 295 -7.16 0.25 -23.05
C GLY A 295 -8.26 0.58 -22.03
N VAL A 296 -8.27 -0.04 -20.84
CA VAL A 296 -9.20 0.24 -19.73
C VAL A 296 -8.46 0.81 -18.51
N LEU A 297 -7.47 0.08 -18.01
CA LEU A 297 -6.75 0.35 -16.76
C LEU A 297 -5.31 -0.17 -16.86
N ASP A 298 -4.33 0.65 -16.51
CA ASP A 298 -2.99 0.20 -16.14
C ASP A 298 -2.76 0.49 -14.65
N LEU A 299 -2.83 -0.57 -13.84
CA LEU A 299 -2.60 -0.54 -12.40
C LEU A 299 -1.23 -1.18 -12.10
N GLY A 300 -0.22 -0.36 -11.82
CA GLY A 300 1.14 -0.80 -11.52
C GLY A 300 1.54 -0.45 -10.08
N PRO A 301 1.37 -1.36 -9.10
CA PRO A 301 1.92 -1.20 -7.77
C PRO A 301 3.37 -1.67 -7.73
N GLU A 302 4.20 -0.98 -6.96
CA GLU A 302 5.63 -1.24 -6.84
C GLU A 302 6.06 -1.00 -5.38
N ILE A 303 6.95 -1.84 -4.86
CA ILE A 303 7.59 -1.61 -3.55
C ILE A 303 9.07 -1.32 -3.76
N VAL A 304 9.48 -0.12 -3.36
CA VAL A 304 10.89 0.29 -3.31
C VAL A 304 11.38 0.17 -1.88
N PHE A 305 12.41 -0.66 -1.68
CA PHE A 305 13.19 -0.73 -0.45
C PHE A 305 14.55 -0.10 -0.67
N SER A 306 14.95 0.87 0.16
CA SER A 306 16.31 1.42 0.18
C SER A 306 16.84 1.56 1.60
N LEU A 307 18.17 1.53 1.73
CA LEU A 307 18.88 1.76 2.98
C LEU A 307 19.89 2.89 2.78
N GLY A 308 19.90 3.83 3.71
CA GLY A 308 20.88 4.90 3.78
C GLY A 308 21.49 4.99 5.17
N PHE A 309 22.68 5.55 5.24
CA PHE A 309 23.36 5.85 6.48
C PHE A 309 24.19 7.13 6.33
N SER A 310 24.49 7.75 7.46
CA SER A 310 25.58 8.71 7.59
C SER A 310 26.40 8.42 8.84
N VAL A 311 27.70 8.67 8.76
CA VAL A 311 28.66 8.43 9.83
C VAL A 311 29.69 9.56 9.82
N GLY A 312 29.86 10.23 10.96
CA GLY A 312 30.83 11.32 11.10
C GLY A 312 30.51 12.29 12.24
N PRO A 313 31.51 13.00 12.79
CA PRO A 313 32.94 12.65 12.73
C PRO A 313 33.18 11.26 13.35
N VAL A 314 34.36 10.67 13.15
CA VAL A 314 34.79 9.43 13.81
C VAL A 314 36.23 9.54 14.27
N SER A 315 36.51 9.06 15.49
CA SER A 315 37.86 8.74 15.93
C SER A 315 37.87 7.43 16.73
N GLY A 316 38.74 6.48 16.34
CA GLY A 316 38.87 5.17 16.95
C GLY A 316 38.23 4.04 16.14
N SER A 317 37.87 2.93 16.80
CA SER A 317 37.27 1.77 16.13
C SER A 317 36.38 0.94 17.06
N ALA A 318 35.23 0.50 16.55
CA ALA A 318 34.27 -0.36 17.25
C ALA A 318 33.24 -0.98 16.30
N SER A 319 32.63 -2.09 16.71
CA SER A 319 31.34 -2.53 16.20
C SER A 319 30.20 -1.88 16.99
N VAL A 320 29.21 -1.37 16.28
CA VAL A 320 27.95 -0.83 16.82
C VAL A 320 26.82 -1.70 16.32
N SER A 321 25.90 -2.13 17.21
CA SER A 321 24.71 -2.87 16.79
C SER A 321 23.47 -2.44 17.56
N SER A 322 22.32 -2.48 16.89
CA SER A 322 21.02 -2.07 17.42
C SER A 322 19.91 -2.83 16.68
N GLY A 323 18.65 -2.56 17.03
CA GLY A 323 17.49 -3.11 16.33
C GLY A 323 16.25 -2.25 16.46
N ILE A 324 15.43 -2.25 15.42
CA ILE A 324 14.08 -1.68 15.43
C ILE A 324 13.09 -2.67 14.81
N ASN A 325 11.97 -2.85 15.50
CA ASN A 325 10.83 -3.62 15.04
C ASN A 325 9.65 -2.66 14.92
N ILE A 326 8.94 -2.72 13.80
CA ILE A 326 7.85 -1.82 13.44
C ILE A 326 6.67 -2.67 13.01
N SER A 327 5.46 -2.35 13.45
CA SER A 327 4.23 -3.00 12.99
C SER A 327 3.08 -2.01 12.81
N LEU A 328 2.22 -2.28 11.84
CA LEU A 328 0.93 -1.60 11.69
C LEU A 328 -0.16 -2.43 12.37
N LEU A 329 -1.30 -1.80 12.67
CA LEU A 329 -2.50 -2.50 13.13
C LEU A 329 -3.27 -3.07 11.95
N ASP A 330 -3.67 -4.33 11.98
CA ASP A 330 -4.49 -4.95 10.92
C ASP A 330 -5.87 -4.28 10.74
N SER A 331 -6.31 -3.52 11.75
CA SER A 331 -7.52 -2.69 11.70
C SER A 331 -7.29 -1.28 11.12
N ALA A 332 -6.13 -1.01 10.53
CA ALA A 332 -5.79 0.31 9.98
C ALA A 332 -6.32 0.48 8.56
N GLU A 333 -7.03 1.57 8.28
CA GLU A 333 -7.54 1.87 6.94
C GLU A 333 -6.97 3.21 6.46
N LEU A 334 -6.39 3.21 5.27
CA LEU A 334 -5.96 4.41 4.56
C LEU A 334 -6.84 4.55 3.33
N LYS A 335 -7.49 5.70 3.19
CA LYS A 335 -8.34 6.05 2.05
C LYS A 335 -7.90 7.39 1.48
N ILE A 336 -7.52 7.38 0.21
CA ILE A 336 -7.08 8.54 -0.55
C ILE A 336 -8.15 8.86 -1.59
N ASP A 337 -8.76 10.04 -1.49
CA ASP A 337 -9.48 10.63 -2.61
C ASP A 337 -8.46 11.27 -3.56
N LEU A 338 -8.59 10.99 -4.86
CA LEU A 338 -7.66 11.40 -5.90
C LEU A 338 -8.18 12.62 -6.70
N LEU A 339 -9.47 12.96 -6.59
CA LEU A 339 -10.09 14.13 -7.24
C LEU A 339 -10.04 15.36 -6.32
N SER A 340 -10.31 15.16 -5.03
CA SER A 340 -9.97 16.10 -3.97
C SER A 340 -8.84 15.45 -3.18
N PRO A 341 -7.58 15.91 -3.27
CA PRO A 341 -6.40 15.17 -2.80
C PRO A 341 -6.30 15.16 -1.27
N HIS A 342 -7.19 14.39 -0.64
CA HIS A 342 -7.44 14.31 0.79
C HIS A 342 -7.28 12.86 1.25
N VAL A 343 -6.63 12.69 2.39
CA VAL A 343 -6.21 11.39 2.91
C VAL A 343 -6.87 11.19 4.27
N VAL A 344 -7.82 10.26 4.33
CA VAL A 344 -8.45 9.80 5.56
C VAL A 344 -7.69 8.57 6.04
N HIS A 345 -7.31 8.53 7.32
CA HIS A 345 -6.61 7.39 7.90
C HIS A 345 -7.10 7.05 9.32
N SER A 346 -7.15 5.76 9.63
CA SER A 346 -7.44 5.21 10.96
C SER A 346 -6.38 4.16 11.31
N GLY A 347 -5.92 4.08 12.56
CA GLY A 347 -4.98 3.03 13.02
C GLY A 347 -3.57 3.02 12.41
N TRP A 348 -3.25 3.85 11.40
CA TRP A 348 -1.98 3.85 10.66
C TRP A 348 -0.75 4.38 11.42
N THR A 349 -0.90 4.79 12.68
CA THR A 349 0.23 5.12 13.56
C THR A 349 1.07 3.85 13.83
N PRO A 350 2.35 3.78 13.38
CA PRO A 350 3.14 2.56 13.56
C PRO A 350 3.42 2.29 15.05
N GLN A 351 3.38 1.02 15.45
CA GLN A 351 3.93 0.59 16.73
C GLN A 351 5.42 0.33 16.56
N VAL A 352 6.25 0.90 17.45
CA VAL A 352 7.71 0.82 17.38
C VAL A 352 8.25 0.11 18.62
N ARG A 353 9.27 -0.75 18.44
CA ARG A 353 10.03 -1.39 19.54
C ARG A 353 11.51 -1.43 19.20
N THR A 354 12.32 -0.77 20.01
CA THR A 354 13.78 -0.66 19.86
C THR A 354 14.52 -1.68 20.72
N GLU A 355 15.66 -2.17 20.23
CA GLU A 355 16.62 -2.98 20.99
C GLU A 355 17.76 -2.07 21.51
N PRO A 356 18.36 -2.35 22.68
CA PRO A 356 19.45 -1.53 23.21
C PRO A 356 20.68 -1.53 22.30
N VAL A 357 21.27 -0.34 22.11
CA VAL A 357 22.53 -0.19 21.37
C VAL A 357 23.67 -0.88 22.13
N LYS A 358 24.51 -1.62 21.40
CA LYS A 358 25.71 -2.30 21.91
C LYS A 358 26.93 -1.78 21.16
N VAL A 359 28.01 -1.53 21.91
CA VAL A 359 29.32 -1.10 21.42
C VAL A 359 30.38 -2.01 22.08
N ASP A 360 31.37 -2.48 21.32
CA ASP A 360 32.37 -3.45 21.80
C ASP A 360 33.77 -2.88 22.10
N ALA A 361 34.05 -1.62 21.72
CA ALA A 361 35.35 -0.98 21.88
C ALA A 361 35.25 0.56 22.02
N GLN A 362 36.41 1.23 22.12
CA GLN A 362 36.53 2.68 22.28
C GLN A 362 36.39 3.41 20.94
N ILE A 363 35.38 4.27 20.84
CA ILE A 363 35.11 5.10 19.66
C ILE A 363 34.41 6.40 20.07
N GLU A 364 34.73 7.49 19.39
CA GLU A 364 33.87 8.66 19.25
C GLU A 364 33.28 8.65 17.84
N ALA A 365 31.95 8.73 17.70
CA ALA A 365 31.28 8.67 16.40
C ALA A 365 29.86 9.25 16.42
N GLY A 366 29.51 10.04 15.39
CA GLY A 366 28.12 10.22 14.99
C GLY A 366 27.68 9.10 14.04
N VAL A 367 26.52 8.48 14.29
CA VAL A 367 25.94 7.44 13.41
C VAL A 367 24.45 7.68 13.18
N ASN A 368 24.00 7.65 11.93
CA ASN A 368 22.61 7.62 11.51
C ASN A 368 22.40 6.49 10.49
N ILE A 369 21.33 5.70 10.65
CA ILE A 369 20.91 4.65 9.72
C ILE A 369 19.42 4.81 9.50
N HIS A 370 18.99 4.89 8.24
CA HIS A 370 17.59 5.00 7.89
C HIS A 370 17.23 4.08 6.72
N ALA A 371 16.12 3.36 6.85
CA ALA A 371 15.55 2.63 5.72
C ALA A 371 14.39 3.41 5.11
N LYS A 372 14.03 3.08 3.88
CA LYS A 372 12.79 3.51 3.24
C LYS A 372 12.08 2.27 2.71
N ALA A 373 10.81 2.10 3.07
CA ALA A 373 9.88 1.20 2.41
C ALA A 373 8.78 2.06 1.79
N ALA A 374 8.70 2.10 0.47
CA ALA A 374 7.74 2.92 -0.25
C ALA A 374 6.89 2.07 -1.19
N ILE A 375 5.59 2.04 -0.92
CA ILE A 375 4.59 1.48 -1.83
C ILE A 375 4.20 2.61 -2.77
N GLN A 376 4.45 2.44 -4.07
CA GLN A 376 4.05 3.38 -5.11
C GLN A 376 3.01 2.70 -5.99
N LEU A 377 1.86 3.34 -6.17
CA LEU A 377 0.84 2.93 -7.13
C LEU A 377 0.80 3.91 -8.28
N ALA A 378 1.02 3.44 -9.50
CA ALA A 378 0.52 4.10 -10.70
C ALA A 378 -0.85 3.51 -11.06
N ALA A 379 -1.84 4.36 -11.32
CA ALA A 379 -3.17 3.97 -11.77
C ALA A 379 -3.61 4.92 -12.90
N GLU A 380 -3.62 4.43 -14.14
CA GLU A 380 -4.15 5.16 -15.29
C GLU A 380 -5.35 4.44 -15.88
N ALA A 381 -6.46 5.15 -16.09
CA ALA A 381 -7.67 4.59 -16.66
C ALA A 381 -8.31 5.55 -17.66
N LEU A 382 -8.55 5.06 -18.88
CA LEU A 382 -9.10 5.82 -20.02
C LEU A 382 -8.42 7.18 -20.27
N GLY A 383 -7.11 7.29 -20.00
CA GLY A 383 -6.32 8.54 -20.16
C GLY A 383 -6.31 9.48 -18.95
N HIS A 384 -6.98 9.11 -17.84
CA HIS A 384 -6.86 9.80 -16.56
C HIS A 384 -5.90 9.05 -15.63
N GLY A 385 -4.72 9.61 -15.41
CA GLY A 385 -3.64 8.98 -14.64
C GLY A 385 -3.32 9.66 -13.32
N PHE A 386 -3.33 8.89 -12.23
CA PHE A 386 -2.88 9.27 -10.90
C PHE A 386 -1.70 8.40 -10.48
N ALA A 387 -0.83 8.94 -9.62
CA ALA A 387 0.10 8.12 -8.87
C ALA A 387 0.07 8.49 -7.38
N ALA A 388 -0.06 7.48 -6.53
CA ALA A 388 -0.16 7.63 -5.08
C ALA A 388 0.95 6.82 -4.40
N GLY A 389 1.64 7.42 -3.43
CA GLY A 389 2.75 6.78 -2.71
C GLY A 389 2.54 6.78 -1.21
N VAL A 390 2.85 5.67 -0.55
CA VAL A 390 2.92 5.56 0.92
C VAL A 390 4.37 5.23 1.29
N ASN A 391 5.04 6.16 1.96
CA ASN A 391 6.46 6.11 2.29
C ASN A 391 6.65 5.97 3.80
N LEU A 392 7.11 4.80 4.25
CA LEU A 392 7.57 4.55 5.61
C LEU A 392 9.10 4.74 5.67
N LYS A 393 9.57 5.70 6.46
CA LYS A 393 11.01 5.96 6.71
C LYS A 393 11.32 5.86 8.20
N PRO A 394 11.76 4.68 8.71
CA PRO A 394 12.39 4.56 10.02
C PRO A 394 13.82 5.09 10.04
N VAL A 395 14.23 5.57 11.20
CA VAL A 395 15.56 6.10 11.50
C VAL A 395 16.03 5.55 12.84
N LEU A 396 17.28 5.09 12.89
CA LEU A 396 18.05 4.78 14.09
C LEU A 396 19.30 5.67 14.09
N GLY A 397 19.62 6.29 15.21
CA GLY A 397 20.84 7.08 15.35
C GLY A 397 21.48 6.92 16.72
N ALA A 398 22.79 7.15 16.80
CA ALA A 398 23.51 7.22 18.06
C ALA A 398 24.66 8.24 17.94
N THR A 399 24.82 9.05 18.98
CA THR A 399 26.09 9.73 19.23
C THR A 399 26.87 8.90 20.25
N LEU A 400 28.11 8.54 19.90
CA LEU A 400 29.08 7.89 20.74
C LEU A 400 30.14 8.92 21.11
N SER A 401 30.38 9.13 22.40
CA SER A 401 31.38 10.08 22.90
C SER A 401 32.32 9.38 23.86
N LEU A 402 33.62 9.55 23.66
CA LEU A 402 34.62 9.00 24.56
C LEU A 402 34.69 9.86 25.84
N SER A 403 35.05 9.26 26.96
CA SER A 403 35.20 9.95 28.24
C SER A 403 36.23 9.27 29.13
N GLU A 404 36.92 10.05 29.96
CA GLU A 404 37.90 9.59 30.95
C GLU A 404 37.51 10.14 32.34
N SER A 405 37.74 9.34 33.40
CA SER A 405 37.46 9.72 34.78
C SER A 405 38.34 8.93 35.76
N THR A 406 39.08 9.64 36.61
CA THR A 406 39.88 9.07 37.70
C THR A 406 39.05 8.47 38.85
N ALA A 407 37.72 8.64 38.82
CA ALA A 407 36.76 8.02 39.73
C ALA A 407 35.91 6.92 39.07
N GLY A 408 36.21 6.56 37.82
CA GLY A 408 35.39 5.69 36.97
C GLY A 408 34.43 6.51 36.11
N VAL A 409 34.24 6.12 34.85
CA VAL A 409 33.43 6.88 33.88
C VAL A 409 31.94 6.54 33.95
N CYS A 410 31.60 5.25 34.07
CA CYS A 410 30.23 4.78 34.02
C CYS A 410 29.73 4.43 35.43
N ALA A 411 28.73 5.15 35.93
CA ALA A 411 28.21 4.96 37.30
C ALA A 411 27.61 3.56 37.60
N ASN A 412 27.31 2.77 36.56
CA ASN A 412 26.78 1.41 36.67
C ASN A 412 27.83 0.33 36.36
N ASP A 413 29.10 0.70 36.19
CA ASP A 413 30.21 -0.22 35.94
C ASP A 413 30.90 -0.60 37.25
N GLU A 414 30.61 -1.80 37.76
CA GLU A 414 31.16 -2.32 39.02
C GLU A 414 32.70 -2.27 39.08
N LYS A 415 33.37 -2.37 37.92
CA LYS A 415 34.83 -2.34 37.82
C LYS A 415 35.42 -0.93 37.84
N HIS A 416 34.59 0.11 37.71
CA HIS A 416 35.01 1.51 37.68
C HIS A 416 36.17 1.76 36.70
N HIS A 417 35.96 1.46 35.41
CA HIS A 417 36.99 1.68 34.39
C HIS A 417 37.28 3.18 34.19
N LEU A 418 38.56 3.51 33.97
CA LEU A 418 39.05 4.88 33.76
C LEU A 418 38.55 5.51 32.46
N PHE A 419 38.21 4.69 31.45
CA PHE A 419 37.62 5.15 30.19
C PHE A 419 36.23 4.56 30.01
N GLY A 420 35.39 5.25 29.24
CA GLY A 420 34.11 4.71 28.81
C GLY A 420 33.54 5.44 27.60
N VAL A 421 32.67 4.75 26.86
CA VAL A 421 31.90 5.33 25.75
C VAL A 421 30.50 5.64 26.24
N SER A 422 30.14 6.92 26.23
CA SER A 422 28.77 7.39 26.45
C SER A 422 27.96 7.24 25.15
N VAL A 423 26.82 6.57 25.23
CA VAL A 423 25.91 6.33 24.12
C VAL A 423 24.66 7.18 24.30
N ALA A 424 24.40 8.09 23.36
CA ALA A 424 23.17 8.86 23.25
C ALA A 424 22.37 8.36 22.02
N PRO A 425 21.54 7.30 22.19
CA PRO A 425 20.75 6.74 21.10
C PRO A 425 19.47 7.53 20.82
N SER A 426 18.94 7.35 19.62
CA SER A 426 17.69 7.93 19.14
C SER A 426 17.02 6.99 18.13
N ALA A 427 15.69 7.00 18.10
CA ALA A 427 14.92 6.32 17.08
C ALA A 427 13.73 7.17 16.66
N GLY A 428 13.27 6.96 15.43
CA GLY A 428 12.03 7.55 14.95
C GLY A 428 11.48 6.83 13.73
N VAL A 429 10.20 7.06 13.45
CA VAL A 429 9.50 6.50 12.29
C VAL A 429 8.58 7.57 11.72
N SER A 430 8.86 7.98 10.49
CA SER A 430 7.95 8.85 9.72
C SER A 430 7.19 8.02 8.69
N LEU A 431 5.90 8.32 8.53
CA LEU A 431 5.00 7.72 7.55
C LEU A 431 4.31 8.84 6.78
N ASN A 432 4.45 8.85 5.46
CA ASN A 432 3.95 9.92 4.61
C ASN A 432 3.17 9.37 3.41
N ALA A 433 2.01 9.96 3.11
CA ALA A 433 1.30 9.77 1.85
C ALA A 433 1.61 10.93 0.88
N GLU A 434 1.65 10.64 -0.41
CA GLU A 434 1.93 11.59 -1.49
C GLU A 434 1.06 11.26 -2.71
N ILE A 435 0.53 12.27 -3.38
CA ILE A 435 -0.37 12.13 -4.53
C ILE A 435 0.17 13.00 -5.67
N THR A 436 0.33 12.45 -6.86
CA THR A 436 0.78 13.15 -8.09
C THR A 436 -0.16 12.81 -9.24
N ARG A 437 -0.15 13.62 -10.31
CA ARG A 437 -0.72 13.19 -11.61
C ARG A 437 0.31 12.30 -12.31
N ALA A 438 -0.12 11.27 -13.03
CA ALA A 438 0.80 10.37 -13.74
C ALA A 438 1.66 11.12 -14.79
N SER A 439 1.12 12.20 -15.36
CA SER A 439 1.78 13.11 -16.31
C SER A 439 2.69 14.17 -15.67
N ASP A 440 2.68 14.32 -14.34
CA ASP A 440 3.33 15.41 -13.61
C ASP A 440 3.91 14.89 -12.28
N LYS A 441 4.81 13.90 -12.38
CA LYS A 441 5.42 13.22 -11.23
C LYS A 441 6.38 14.10 -10.41
N GLY A 442 6.71 15.30 -10.90
CA GLY A 442 7.56 16.27 -10.20
C GLY A 442 6.79 17.14 -9.19
N ASN A 443 5.48 17.30 -9.36
CA ASN A 443 4.66 18.21 -8.55
C ASN A 443 3.52 17.43 -7.84
N PRO A 444 3.64 17.13 -6.53
CA PRO A 444 2.58 16.47 -5.79
C PRO A 444 1.34 17.40 -5.65
N LEU A 445 0.18 16.84 -5.97
CA LEU A 445 -1.14 17.43 -5.70
C LEU A 445 -1.38 17.60 -4.19
N ALA A 446 -0.90 16.64 -3.40
CA ALA A 446 -0.84 16.74 -1.95
C ALA A 446 0.27 15.84 -1.39
N LYS A 447 0.74 16.20 -0.20
CA LYS A 447 1.67 15.43 0.62
C LYS A 447 1.23 15.55 2.07
N LEU A 448 1.03 14.42 2.74
CA LEU A 448 0.58 14.34 4.14
C LEU A 448 1.55 13.48 4.95
N THR A 449 2.00 14.00 6.10
CA THR A 449 2.60 13.17 7.14
C THR A 449 1.49 12.54 7.97
N ILE A 450 1.33 11.21 7.86
CA ILE A 450 0.34 10.41 8.60
C ILE A 450 0.80 10.19 10.04
N ALA A 451 2.12 10.01 10.24
CA ALA A 451 2.76 9.94 11.54
C ALA A 451 4.22 10.42 11.45
N ASP A 452 4.70 11.12 12.48
CA ASP A 452 6.13 11.31 12.78
C ASP A 452 6.33 10.95 14.26
N LEU A 453 6.97 9.81 14.51
CA LEU A 453 7.19 9.27 15.85
C LEU A 453 8.67 9.37 16.22
N LYS A 454 8.96 9.71 17.48
CA LYS A 454 10.32 9.79 18.03
C LYS A 454 10.33 9.01 19.34
N GLU A 455 11.11 7.94 19.37
CA GLU A 455 11.19 7.01 20.49
C GLU A 455 12.38 7.32 21.38
N ALA A 456 12.13 7.40 22.69
CA ALA A 456 13.14 7.67 23.70
C ALA A 456 13.89 6.39 24.07
N ILE A 457 15.02 6.13 23.42
CA ILE A 457 15.93 5.05 23.82
C ILE A 457 16.76 5.52 25.04
N PRO A 458 16.88 4.72 26.12
CA PRO A 458 17.74 5.04 27.26
C PRO A 458 19.20 5.24 26.85
N LYS A 459 19.86 6.25 27.43
CA LYS A 459 21.32 6.41 27.32
C LYS A 459 22.04 5.25 27.99
N ALA A 460 23.18 4.86 27.44
CA ALA A 460 24.05 3.84 28.02
C ALA A 460 25.47 4.40 28.21
N CYS A 461 26.26 3.74 29.06
CA CYS A 461 27.69 4.00 29.23
C CYS A 461 28.38 2.65 29.37
N VAL A 462 29.43 2.41 28.58
CA VAL A 462 30.21 1.16 28.64
C VAL A 462 31.65 1.48 29.02
N GLY A 463 32.11 0.93 30.14
CA GLY A 463 33.48 1.13 30.65
C GLY A 463 34.49 0.19 30.01
N PHE A 464 35.70 0.70 29.74
CA PHE A 464 36.78 -0.03 29.06
C PHE A 464 38.17 0.35 29.59
N GLY A 465 39.15 -0.53 29.41
CA GLY A 465 40.57 -0.23 29.69
C GLY A 465 40.99 -0.55 31.13
N PRO A 466 41.87 0.26 31.76
CA PRO A 466 42.26 0.06 33.15
C PRO A 466 41.12 0.39 34.12
N VAL A 467 41.12 -0.25 35.29
CA VAL A 467 40.22 0.07 36.41
C VAL A 467 40.83 1.12 37.33
N VAL A 468 39.99 1.90 38.04
CA VAL A 468 40.46 2.72 39.16
C VAL A 468 41.16 1.79 40.17
N ALA A 469 42.44 2.02 40.39
CA ALA A 469 43.17 1.27 41.42
C ALA A 469 42.59 1.61 42.79
N ASN A 470 42.13 0.59 43.53
CA ASN A 470 41.68 0.74 44.92
C ASN A 470 42.76 1.46 45.73
N SER A 471 42.53 2.72 46.06
CA SER A 471 43.32 3.42 47.08
C SER A 471 43.11 2.66 48.38
N SER A 472 44.21 2.16 48.95
CA SER A 472 44.14 1.22 50.05
C SER A 472 43.55 1.90 51.29
N LEU A 473 42.32 1.52 51.63
CA LEU A 473 41.79 1.73 52.98
C LEU A 473 42.85 1.24 53.97
N PRO A 474 43.41 2.12 54.82
CA PRO A 474 44.60 1.78 55.58
C PRO A 474 44.28 0.63 56.53
N ALA A 475 44.97 -0.50 56.32
CA ALA A 475 44.76 -1.70 57.12
C ALA A 475 44.92 -1.38 58.60
N LYS A 476 43.91 -1.73 59.40
CA LYS A 476 43.93 -1.59 60.85
C LYS A 476 45.14 -2.34 61.41
N ARG A 477 46.19 -1.62 61.79
CA ARG A 477 47.30 -2.20 62.56
C ARG A 477 46.84 -2.37 64.00
N ASP A 478 46.52 -3.59 64.38
CA ASP A 478 46.57 -3.98 65.78
C ASP A 478 48.03 -3.89 66.26
N SER A 479 48.25 -3.12 67.34
CA SER A 479 49.56 -3.02 67.98
C SER A 479 49.41 -3.10 69.50
N SER A 480 49.30 -4.32 70.01
CA SER A 480 49.52 -4.61 71.42
C SER A 480 51.00 -4.35 71.79
N GLY A 481 51.28 -3.27 72.52
CA GLY A 481 52.63 -2.93 72.97
C GLY A 481 52.62 -1.89 74.09
N LYS A 482 53.19 -2.22 75.25
CA LYS A 482 53.13 -1.37 76.45
C LYS A 482 54.15 -0.22 76.42
N ALA A 483 53.64 0.98 76.73
CA ALA A 483 54.20 1.98 77.65
C ALA A 483 55.71 2.28 77.66
N SER A 484 56.03 3.56 77.41
CA SER A 484 56.76 4.37 78.39
C SER A 484 56.17 5.79 78.39
N SER A 485 56.34 6.53 79.48
CA SER A 485 55.66 7.82 79.72
C SER A 485 56.65 8.96 79.94
N GLN A 486 56.37 10.11 79.34
CA GLN A 486 56.70 11.41 79.94
C GLN A 486 55.71 12.47 79.44
N ALA A 487 55.47 13.49 80.25
CA ALA A 487 54.47 14.52 80.04
C ALA A 487 55.07 15.91 80.28
N ASP A 488 54.42 16.92 79.70
CA ASP A 488 54.17 18.29 80.22
C ASP A 488 53.42 19.05 79.08
N ALA A 489 52.25 19.64 79.32
CA ALA A 489 52.03 21.04 79.75
C ALA A 489 52.62 22.07 78.76
N ASP A 490 51.89 23.06 78.21
CA ASP A 490 50.47 23.47 78.32
C ASP A 490 50.09 24.19 76.96
N SER A 491 48.95 24.87 76.68
CA SER A 491 47.86 25.45 77.47
C SER A 491 46.55 25.65 76.66
N LEU A 492 45.59 26.40 77.21
CA LEU A 492 44.26 26.68 76.65
C LEU A 492 44.17 27.97 75.80
N SER A 493 43.03 28.07 75.10
CA SER A 493 42.26 29.31 74.80
C SER A 493 42.68 30.13 73.55
N THR A 494 41.81 30.87 72.85
CA THR A 494 40.32 30.95 72.91
C THR A 494 39.75 31.25 71.50
N ALA A 495 38.44 31.05 71.30
CA ALA A 495 37.75 31.44 70.06
C ALA A 495 36.87 32.70 70.25
N SER A 496 36.87 33.61 69.26
CA SER A 496 35.80 34.61 69.08
C SER A 496 35.80 35.25 67.69
N SER A 497 34.59 35.43 67.13
CA SER A 497 34.24 36.34 66.01
C SER A 497 33.64 37.65 66.62
N PRO A 498 32.97 38.62 65.92
CA PRO A 498 32.61 38.77 64.50
C PRO A 498 32.67 40.23 63.91
N HIS A 499 32.23 40.39 62.64
CA HIS A 499 31.67 41.63 61.99
C HIS A 499 32.60 42.89 61.87
N VAL A 500 32.42 43.88 60.96
CA VAL A 500 31.24 44.62 60.45
C VAL A 500 31.46 45.15 58.99
N HIS A 501 30.37 45.56 58.32
CA HIS A 501 30.24 46.13 56.95
C HIS A 501 31.02 47.41 56.58
N HIS A 502 31.24 47.63 55.26
CA HIS A 502 30.55 48.67 54.44
C HIS A 502 30.75 48.48 52.90
N ARG A 503 29.71 48.61 52.05
CA ARG A 503 29.30 49.77 51.18
C ARG A 503 30.38 50.21 50.15
N HIS A 504 30.09 50.58 48.88
CA HIS A 504 28.82 50.96 48.21
C HIS A 504 28.91 50.86 46.65
N HIS A 505 27.80 50.50 45.98
CA HIS A 505 27.44 50.85 44.57
C HIS A 505 28.37 50.43 43.39
N ARG A 506 27.94 50.43 42.10
CA ARG A 506 26.68 50.88 41.46
C ARG A 506 26.28 49.92 40.31
N ARG A 507 24.97 49.80 40.00
CA ARG A 507 24.46 49.14 38.77
C ARG A 507 24.44 50.13 37.60
N HIS A 508 24.41 49.62 36.37
CA HIS A 508 23.56 50.18 35.31
C HIS A 508 22.78 49.08 34.59
N HIS A 509 21.53 49.38 34.24
CA HIS A 509 20.71 48.57 33.33
C HIS A 509 20.80 49.15 31.91
N HIS A 510 20.67 48.28 30.91
CA HIS A 510 19.62 48.46 29.90
C HIS A 510 19.25 47.10 29.27
N GLY A 511 18.09 47.06 28.65
CA GLY A 511 17.60 45.96 27.82
C GLY A 511 16.28 46.36 27.17
N ARG A 512 15.89 45.71 26.08
CA ARG A 512 14.52 45.77 25.54
C ARG A 512 14.22 44.57 24.65
N ARG A 513 12.93 44.40 24.35
CA ARG A 513 12.36 43.34 23.52
C ARG A 513 12.67 43.57 22.04
N HIS A 514 12.58 42.51 21.24
CA HIS A 514 11.42 42.40 20.37
C HIS A 514 10.77 41.02 20.51
#